data_AF-A0A1F5ZMK4-F1
#
_entry.id   AF-A0A1F5ZMK4-F1
#
_cell.length_a   1.000
_cell.length_b   1.000
_cell.length_c   1.000
_cell.angle_alpha   90.00
_cell.angle_beta   90.00
_cell.angle_gamma   90.00
#
_symmetry.space_group_name_H-M   'P 1'
#
loop_
_entity.id
_entity.type
_entity.pdbx_description
1 polymer ?
#
loop_
_entity_poly.entity_id
_entity_poly.type
_entity_poly.pdbx_seq_one_letter_code
_entity_poly.pdbx_strand_id
1 'polypeptide(L)'
;RLTEEQKTGAWKKFPKHERTKLAHYLERIKVFYGGVLDLNKLPDAIFIVDVRKENSAVREAIRTKITVVGVVDTNSDPTGIDYVIPANDDAVGSIKFIAEAVAQAYKEGKKAREKDLAKEAKRAEIATAKAAKGKVIV
;
A
#
# COMPACT_ATOMS: atom_id res chain seq x y z
N ARG A 1 6.24 -9.63 17.79
CA ARG A 1 6.70 -10.76 18.64
C ARG A 1 8.05 -11.36 18.23
N LEU A 2 8.18 -12.28 17.26
CA LEU A 2 9.49 -12.92 16.96
C LEU A 2 10.61 -11.91 16.63
N THR A 3 10.27 -10.85 15.90
CA THR A 3 11.19 -9.74 15.58
C THR A 3 11.65 -8.98 16.82
N GLU A 4 10.81 -8.89 17.84
CA GLU A 4 11.11 -8.22 19.12
C GLU A 4 11.92 -9.13 20.04
N GLU A 5 11.63 -10.43 20.06
CA GLU A 5 12.42 -11.45 20.78
C GLU A 5 13.85 -11.56 20.23
N GLN A 6 14.03 -11.38 18.91
CA GLN A 6 15.34 -11.24 18.28
C GLN A 6 16.06 -9.97 18.76
N LYS A 7 15.38 -8.82 18.78
CA LYS A 7 15.94 -7.51 19.18
C LYS A 7 16.30 -7.42 20.66
N THR A 8 15.45 -7.97 21.53
CA THR A 8 15.66 -8.00 23.00
C THR A 8 16.72 -9.01 23.42
N GLY A 9 17.25 -9.81 22.48
CA GLY A 9 18.28 -10.81 22.76
C GLY A 9 17.77 -12.02 23.55
N ALA A 10 16.45 -12.20 23.63
CA ALA A 10 15.81 -13.33 24.31
C ALA A 10 16.32 -14.68 23.76
N TRP A 11 16.73 -14.71 22.49
CA TRP A 11 17.23 -15.89 21.81
C TRP A 11 18.58 -16.40 22.34
N LYS A 12 19.34 -15.59 23.08
CA LYS A 12 20.63 -15.99 23.67
C LYS A 12 20.50 -17.11 24.71
N LYS A 13 19.30 -17.32 25.25
CA LYS A 13 18.99 -18.40 26.21
C LYS A 13 18.94 -19.78 25.54
N PHE A 14 18.76 -19.85 24.23
CA PHE A 14 18.64 -21.11 23.50
C PHE A 14 20.00 -21.64 23.00
N PRO A 15 20.12 -22.97 22.85
CA PRO A 15 21.24 -23.60 22.15
C PRO A 15 21.46 -23.03 20.75
N LYS A 16 22.71 -23.10 20.26
CA LYS A 16 23.10 -22.52 18.95
C LYS A 16 22.26 -23.07 17.79
N HIS A 17 21.92 -24.36 17.82
CA HIS A 17 21.12 -24.99 16.77
C HIS A 17 19.67 -24.50 16.72
N GLU A 18 19.04 -24.24 17.87
CA GLU A 18 17.68 -23.68 17.93
C GLU A 18 17.65 -22.22 17.50
N ARG A 19 18.68 -21.44 17.89
CA ARG A 19 18.85 -20.06 17.40
C ARG A 19 18.91 -20.00 15.89
N THR A 20 19.66 -20.90 15.25
CA THR A 20 19.74 -20.97 13.78
C THR A 20 18.39 -21.34 13.17
N LYS A 21 17.65 -22.30 13.74
CA LYS A 21 16.30 -22.66 13.27
C LYS A 21 15.33 -21.47 13.35
N LEU A 22 15.33 -20.75 14.47
CA LEU A 22 14.49 -19.56 14.67
C LEU A 22 14.88 -18.42 13.72
N ALA A 23 16.17 -18.23 13.45
CA ALA A 23 16.64 -17.24 12.49
C ALA A 23 16.16 -17.55 11.07
N HIS A 24 16.33 -18.79 10.59
CA HIS A 24 15.84 -19.20 9.27
C HIS A 24 14.31 -19.10 9.16
N TYR A 25 13.59 -19.43 10.24
CA TYR A 25 12.14 -19.30 10.28
C TYR A 25 11.71 -17.83 10.19
N LEU A 26 12.38 -16.94 10.92
CA LEU A 26 12.11 -15.51 10.87
C LEU A 26 12.43 -14.92 9.50
N GLU A 27 13.54 -15.32 8.88
CA GLU A 27 13.91 -14.89 7.53
C GLU A 27 12.86 -15.31 6.51
N ARG A 28 12.42 -16.57 6.55
CA ARG A 28 11.35 -17.07 5.69
C ARG A 28 10.07 -16.26 5.85
N ILE A 29 9.61 -16.02 7.07
CA ILE A 29 8.40 -15.23 7.34
C ILE A 29 8.56 -13.79 6.85
N LYS A 30 9.74 -13.18 7.04
CA LYS A 30 10.00 -11.80 6.56
C LYS A 30 9.89 -11.69 5.04
N VAL A 31 10.31 -12.72 4.29
CA VAL A 31 10.17 -12.72 2.82
C VAL A 31 8.70 -12.75 2.40
N PHE A 32 7.86 -13.59 3.04
CA PHE A 32 6.45 -13.72 2.65
C PHE A 32 5.56 -12.59 3.16
N TYR A 33 5.75 -12.16 4.42
CA TYR A 33 4.83 -11.26 5.11
C TYR A 33 5.42 -9.87 5.39
N GLY A 34 6.69 -9.63 5.05
CA GLY A 34 7.35 -8.36 5.33
C GLY A 34 6.66 -7.16 4.67
N GLY A 35 6.12 -7.33 3.46
CA GLY A 35 5.44 -6.26 2.73
C GLY A 35 4.07 -5.87 3.28
N VAL A 36 3.42 -6.75 4.07
CA VAL A 36 2.07 -6.51 4.62
C VAL A 36 2.08 -6.26 6.13
N LEU A 37 3.24 -6.37 6.78
CA LEU A 37 3.37 -6.27 8.24
C LEU A 37 2.92 -4.91 8.78
N ASP A 38 3.15 -3.84 8.01
CA ASP A 38 2.84 -2.46 8.41
C ASP A 38 1.39 -2.04 8.09
N LEU A 39 0.58 -2.94 7.51
CA LEU A 39 -0.81 -2.65 7.17
C LEU A 39 -1.72 -2.76 8.40
N ASN A 40 -2.23 -1.63 8.88
CA ASN A 40 -3.22 -1.58 9.97
C ASN A 40 -4.67 -1.71 9.48
N LYS A 41 -4.93 -1.43 8.21
CA LYS A 41 -6.23 -1.49 7.56
C LYS A 41 -6.06 -2.15 6.19
N LEU A 42 -7.11 -2.77 5.69
CA LEU A 42 -7.20 -3.18 4.29
C LEU A 42 -6.93 -1.98 3.36
N PRO A 43 -6.13 -2.17 2.31
CA PRO A 43 -5.85 -1.11 1.35
C PRO A 43 -7.11 -0.76 0.55
N ASP A 44 -7.29 0.52 0.25
CA ASP A 44 -8.44 0.97 -0.55
C ASP A 44 -8.20 0.76 -2.06
N ALA A 45 -6.93 0.66 -2.49
CA ALA A 45 -6.54 0.29 -3.85
C ALA A 45 -5.24 -0.53 -3.87
N ILE A 46 -5.09 -1.39 -4.87
CA ILE A 46 -3.86 -2.17 -5.11
C ILE A 46 -3.36 -1.97 -6.54
N PHE A 47 -2.04 -2.05 -6.69
CA PHE A 47 -1.35 -2.04 -7.97
C PHE A 47 -0.78 -3.43 -8.25
N ILE A 48 -1.20 -4.06 -9.35
CA ILE A 48 -0.79 -5.40 -9.76
C ILE A 48 0.03 -5.32 -11.05
N VAL A 49 1.18 -5.98 -11.05
CA VAL A 49 2.01 -6.19 -12.24
C VAL A 49 1.81 -7.63 -12.69
N ASP A 50 1.61 -7.85 -14.00
CA ASP A 50 1.32 -9.16 -14.59
C ASP A 50 0.06 -9.81 -14.00
N VAL A 51 -1.09 -9.38 -14.54
CA VAL A 51 -2.43 -9.85 -14.13
C VAL A 51 -2.61 -11.35 -14.39
N ARG A 52 -1.95 -11.90 -15.41
CA ARG A 52 -2.06 -13.32 -15.76
C ARG A 52 -1.41 -14.20 -14.70
N LYS A 53 -0.21 -13.85 -14.22
CA LYS A 53 0.45 -14.57 -13.12
C LYS A 53 -0.25 -14.33 -11.79
N GLU A 54 -0.72 -13.12 -11.53
CA GLU A 54 -1.31 -12.70 -10.24
C GLU A 54 -2.85 -12.75 -10.19
N ASN A 55 -3.48 -13.70 -10.92
CA ASN A 55 -4.94 -13.83 -10.98
C ASN A 55 -5.59 -14.03 -9.59
N SER A 56 -4.90 -14.71 -8.67
CA SER A 56 -5.39 -14.87 -7.30
C SER A 56 -5.58 -13.54 -6.59
N ALA A 57 -4.64 -12.60 -6.75
CA ALA A 57 -4.73 -11.26 -6.16
C ALA A 57 -5.91 -10.46 -6.74
N VAL A 58 -6.12 -10.55 -8.06
CA VAL A 58 -7.27 -9.92 -8.74
C VAL A 58 -8.60 -10.45 -8.18
N ARG A 59 -8.75 -11.78 -8.05
CA ARG A 59 -9.97 -12.39 -7.50
C ARG A 59 -10.23 -12.00 -6.06
N GLU A 60 -9.19 -11.95 -5.22
CA GLU A 60 -9.31 -11.52 -3.84
C GLU A 60 -9.70 -10.04 -3.73
N ALA A 61 -9.14 -9.20 -4.60
CA ALA A 61 -9.47 -7.78 -4.66
C ALA A 61 -10.94 -7.55 -5.05
N ILE A 62 -11.44 -8.26 -6.06
CA ILE A 62 -12.85 -8.22 -6.47
C ILE A 62 -13.76 -8.63 -5.31
N ARG A 63 -13.43 -9.72 -4.61
CA ARG A 63 -14.24 -10.20 -3.47
C ARG A 63 -14.24 -9.22 -2.30
N THR A 64 -13.10 -8.56 -2.06
CA THR A 64 -12.91 -7.60 -0.96
C THR A 64 -13.34 -6.18 -1.34
N LYS A 65 -13.74 -5.96 -2.61
CA LYS A 65 -14.12 -4.66 -3.20
C LYS A 65 -13.00 -3.61 -3.12
N ILE A 66 -11.77 -4.06 -3.33
CA ILE A 66 -10.60 -3.18 -3.40
C ILE A 66 -10.41 -2.77 -4.86
N THR A 67 -10.15 -1.49 -5.12
CA THR A 67 -9.92 -1.01 -6.49
C THR A 67 -8.59 -1.53 -7.04
N VAL A 68 -8.61 -2.11 -8.24
CA VAL A 68 -7.45 -2.73 -8.88
C VAL A 68 -6.93 -1.86 -10.02
N VAL A 69 -5.65 -1.49 -9.92
CA VAL A 69 -4.87 -0.91 -11.02
C VAL A 69 -3.91 -1.98 -11.53
N GLY A 70 -4.06 -2.41 -12.78
CA GLY A 70 -3.33 -3.56 -13.32
C GLY A 70 -2.56 -3.24 -14.59
N VAL A 71 -1.32 -3.74 -14.69
CA VAL A 71 -0.55 -3.76 -15.94
C VAL A 71 -0.96 -4.97 -16.77
N VAL A 72 -1.44 -4.73 -17.99
CA VAL A 72 -1.94 -5.77 -18.90
C VAL A 72 -1.08 -5.81 -20.16
N ASP A 73 -0.52 -6.97 -20.45
CA ASP A 73 0.14 -7.28 -21.71
C ASP A 73 -0.82 -8.00 -22.70
N THR A 74 -0.36 -8.21 -23.93
CA THR A 74 -1.08 -8.87 -25.03
C THR A 74 -1.67 -10.24 -24.69
N ASN A 75 -1.11 -10.95 -23.71
CA ASN A 75 -1.52 -12.29 -23.30
C ASN A 75 -2.44 -12.32 -22.07
N SER A 76 -2.78 -11.15 -21.51
CA SER A 76 -3.48 -11.01 -20.25
C SER A 76 -4.92 -10.53 -20.47
N ASP A 77 -5.87 -11.09 -19.71
CA ASP A 77 -7.28 -10.69 -19.75
C ASP A 77 -7.51 -9.48 -18.82
N PRO A 78 -7.97 -8.32 -19.33
CA PRO A 78 -8.24 -7.14 -18.50
C PRO A 78 -9.51 -7.25 -17.64
N THR A 79 -10.24 -8.37 -17.71
CA THR A 79 -11.50 -8.55 -16.99
C THR A 79 -11.30 -8.50 -15.47
N GLY A 80 -12.08 -7.64 -14.80
CA GLY A 80 -12.05 -7.49 -13.35
C GLY A 80 -10.99 -6.49 -12.83
N ILE A 81 -10.35 -5.73 -13.72
CA ILE A 81 -9.46 -4.62 -13.39
C ILE A 81 -10.22 -3.31 -13.58
N ASP A 82 -10.17 -2.42 -12.58
CA ASP A 82 -10.83 -1.11 -12.67
C ASP A 82 -10.04 -0.13 -13.56
N TYR A 83 -8.71 -0.12 -13.42
CA TYR A 83 -7.82 0.73 -14.20
C TYR A 83 -6.73 -0.09 -14.88
N VAL A 84 -6.84 -0.20 -16.20
CA VAL A 84 -5.92 -0.99 -17.03
C VAL A 84 -4.81 -0.09 -17.59
N ILE A 85 -3.56 -0.52 -17.40
CA ILE A 85 -2.37 0.09 -18.00
C ILE A 85 -1.82 -0.88 -19.05
N PRO A 86 -2.02 -0.62 -20.35
CA PRO A 86 -1.48 -1.49 -21.40
C PRO A 86 0.04 -1.30 -21.47
N ALA A 87 0.80 -2.33 -21.13
CA ALA A 87 2.26 -2.31 -21.22
C ALA A 87 2.86 -3.71 -21.19
N ASN A 88 4.13 -3.80 -21.59
CA ASN A 88 4.90 -5.03 -21.55
C ASN A 88 5.34 -5.35 -20.10
N ASP A 89 4.86 -6.46 -19.55
CA ASP A 89 5.14 -6.91 -18.18
C ASP A 89 6.39 -7.81 -18.06
N ASP A 90 6.91 -8.35 -19.16
CA ASP A 90 8.13 -9.19 -19.14
C ASP A 90 9.43 -8.37 -19.05
N ALA A 91 9.38 -7.09 -19.44
CA ALA A 91 10.56 -6.23 -19.48
C ALA A 91 10.77 -5.49 -18.14
N VAL A 92 11.88 -5.80 -17.45
CA VAL A 92 12.28 -5.12 -16.20
C VAL A 92 12.32 -3.60 -16.36
N GLY A 93 12.79 -3.10 -17.51
CA GLY A 93 12.82 -1.68 -17.80
C GLY A 93 11.42 -1.04 -17.88
N SER A 94 10.45 -1.75 -18.47
CA SER A 94 9.07 -1.28 -18.58
C SER A 94 8.38 -1.28 -17.21
N ILE A 95 8.50 -2.39 -16.46
CA ILE A 95 7.95 -2.49 -15.11
C ILE A 95 8.51 -1.38 -14.22
N LYS A 96 9.84 -1.17 -14.25
CA LYS A 96 10.49 -0.13 -13.46
C LYS A 96 9.97 1.26 -13.82
N PHE A 97 9.87 1.57 -15.10
CA PHE A 97 9.34 2.85 -15.58
C PHE A 97 7.91 3.10 -15.09
N ILE A 98 7.03 2.10 -15.21
CA ILE A 98 5.63 2.22 -14.78
C ILE A 98 5.54 2.35 -13.25
N ALA A 99 6.27 1.51 -12.51
CA ALA A 99 6.28 1.56 -11.05
C ALA A 99 6.79 2.92 -10.53
N GLU A 100 7.83 3.48 -11.15
CA GLU A 100 8.34 4.81 -10.81
C GLU A 100 7.33 5.91 -11.12
N ALA A 101 6.66 5.85 -12.29
CA ALA A 101 5.62 6.80 -12.66
C ALA A 101 4.42 6.75 -11.68
N VAL A 102 3.96 5.55 -11.31
CA VAL A 102 2.88 5.34 -10.34
C VAL A 102 3.30 5.85 -8.95
N ALA A 103 4.53 5.55 -8.52
CA ALA A 103 5.06 6.03 -7.24
C ALA A 103 5.16 7.55 -7.19
N GLN A 104 5.55 8.19 -8.31
CA GLN A 104 5.61 9.63 -8.42
C GLN A 104 4.21 10.26 -8.38
N ALA A 105 3.26 9.72 -9.15
CA ALA A 105 1.86 10.15 -9.14
C ALA A 105 1.24 10.03 -7.73
N TYR A 106 1.52 8.94 -7.00
CA TYR A 106 1.09 8.77 -5.62
C TYR A 106 1.65 9.84 -4.68
N LYS A 107 2.95 10.16 -4.79
CA LYS A 107 3.58 11.21 -3.98
C LYS A 107 2.96 12.59 -4.23
N GLU A 108 2.70 12.90 -5.50
CA GLU A 108 2.06 14.16 -5.91
C GLU A 108 0.62 14.24 -5.40
N GLY A 109 -0.16 13.17 -5.56
CA GLY A 109 -1.52 13.06 -5.04
C GLY A 109 -1.58 13.19 -3.51
N LYS A 110 -0.65 12.55 -2.79
CA LYS A 110 -0.53 12.69 -1.33
C LYS A 110 -0.28 14.14 -0.91
N LYS A 111 0.67 14.81 -1.57
CA LYS A 111 1.00 16.22 -1.28
C LYS A 111 -0.15 17.16 -1.61
N ALA A 112 -0.90 16.89 -2.69
CA ALA A 112 -2.10 17.65 -3.03
C ALA A 112 -3.18 17.49 -1.96
N ARG A 113 -3.46 16.24 -1.54
CA ARG A 113 -4.44 15.93 -0.50
C ARG A 113 -4.11 16.61 0.85
N GLU A 114 -2.84 16.62 1.25
CA GLU A 114 -2.39 17.34 2.45
C GLU A 114 -2.66 18.85 2.35
N LYS A 115 -2.43 19.46 1.18
CA LYS A 115 -2.73 20.88 0.94
C LYS A 115 -4.23 21.16 0.95
N ASP A 116 -5.03 20.28 0.38
CA ASP A 116 -6.48 20.45 0.32
C ASP A 116 -7.10 20.30 1.72
N LEU A 117 -6.65 19.34 2.52
CA LEU A 117 -7.02 19.20 3.93
C LEU A 117 -6.65 20.47 4.74
N ALA A 118 -5.47 21.04 4.50
CA ALA A 118 -5.06 22.29 5.15
C ALA A 118 -5.93 23.50 4.72
N LYS A 119 -6.38 23.53 3.47
CA LYS A 119 -7.31 24.57 2.98
C LYS A 119 -8.71 24.38 3.53
N GLU A 120 -9.19 23.14 3.63
CA GLU A 120 -10.49 22.80 4.22
C GLU A 120 -10.51 23.14 5.71
N ALA A 121 -9.44 22.83 6.45
CA ALA A 121 -9.30 23.23 7.85
C ALA A 121 -9.33 24.76 8.02
N LYS A 122 -8.60 25.51 7.18
CA LYS A 122 -8.66 26.98 7.18
C LYS A 122 -10.05 27.51 6.81
N ARG A 123 -10.74 26.90 5.84
CA ARG A 123 -12.11 27.29 5.47
C ARG A 123 -13.11 26.99 6.60
N ALA A 124 -12.93 25.89 7.31
CA ALA A 124 -13.75 25.52 8.46
C ALA A 124 -13.54 26.50 9.64
N GLU A 125 -12.30 26.90 9.94
CA GLU A 125 -12.00 27.95 10.93
C GLU A 125 -12.58 29.33 10.54
N ILE A 126 -12.52 29.69 9.25
CA ILE A 126 -13.10 30.95 8.77
C ILE A 126 -14.63 30.91 8.87
N ALA A 127 -15.25 29.75 8.59
CA ALA A 127 -16.70 29.58 8.70
C ALA A 127 -17.18 29.61 10.15
N THR A 128 -16.46 28.99 11.10
CA THR A 128 -16.79 29.06 12.53
C THR A 128 -16.56 30.46 13.11
N ALA A 129 -15.50 31.16 12.70
CA ALA A 129 -15.26 32.56 13.09
C ALA A 129 -16.35 33.51 12.54
N LYS A 130 -16.89 33.25 11.35
CA LYS A 130 -17.99 34.03 10.77
C LYS A 130 -19.34 33.74 11.46
N ALA A 131 -19.59 32.48 11.85
CA ALA A 131 -20.77 32.09 12.63
C ALA A 131 -20.77 32.66 14.06
N ALA A 132 -19.60 32.78 14.70
CA ALA A 132 -19.47 33.40 16.02
C ALA A 132 -19.73 34.92 16.00
N LYS A 133 -19.32 35.63 14.96
CA LYS A 133 -19.59 37.08 14.80
C LYS A 133 -21.06 37.40 14.48
N GLY A 134 -21.80 36.48 13.84
CA GLY A 134 -23.22 36.68 13.53
C GLY A 134 -24.17 36.53 14.72
N LYS A 135 -23.71 35.95 15.85
CA LYS A 135 -24.54 35.69 17.03
C LYS A 135 -24.45 36.79 18.11
N VAL A 136 -23.59 37.80 17.91
CA VAL A 136 -23.36 38.92 18.87
C VAL A 136 -24.17 40.17 18.50
N ILE A 137 -24.98 40.12 17.44
CA ILE A 137 -25.86 41.23 17.03
C ILE A 137 -27.33 40.80 17.16
N VAL A 138 -27.78 40.57 18.39
CA VAL A 138 -29.19 40.77 18.83
C VAL A 138 -29.15 41.22 20.28
#